data_AF-A0A1Q3LSA1-F1
#
_entry.id   AF-A0A1Q3LSA1-F1
#
_cell.length_a   1.000
_cell.length_b   1.000
_cell.length_c   1.000
_cell.angle_alpha   90.00
_cell.angle_beta   90.00
_cell.angle_gamma   90.00
#
_symmetry.space_group_name_H-M   'P 1'
#
loop_
_entity.id
_entity.type
_entity.pdbx_description
1 polymer ?
#
loop_
_entity_poly.entity_id
_entity_poly.type
_entity_poly.pdbx_seq_one_letter_code
_entity_poly.pdbx_strand_id
1 'polypeptide(L)'
;MKKLHFLLWAWFIILAATAQDNFSYARIIGTYSSDFDYIDMVDTRTLKNDYGGSSNDAFYRLTITKRMSFVIYLIDTEHDGSTALYVLDVGRKQIQSMFNDNELQLNISLDPGTYYLIGESNSPNVNRTLELDVFARRPLSDLSPTPIRNYIVSLTPTTGLADADFLVNENCLQKID
;
A
#
# COMPACT_ATOMS: atom_id res chain seq x y z
N MET A 1 25.06 -49.25 37.83
CA MET A 1 25.10 -49.17 36.34
C MET A 1 23.74 -49.59 35.79
N LYS A 2 23.31 -49.06 34.63
CA LYS A 2 21.95 -49.18 34.03
C LYS A 2 20.91 -48.34 34.85
N LYS A 3 20.22 -47.33 34.29
CA LYS A 3 19.20 -47.24 33.21
C LYS A 3 17.90 -47.97 33.60
N LEU A 4 16.67 -47.43 33.46
CA LEU A 4 16.11 -46.18 32.86
C LEU A 4 15.20 -45.48 33.93
N HIS A 5 14.42 -44.38 33.76
CA HIS A 5 14.19 -43.34 32.72
C HIS A 5 13.77 -42.02 33.47
N PHE A 6 13.01 -41.01 33.01
CA PHE A 6 12.22 -40.65 31.80
C PHE A 6 12.31 -39.11 31.58
N LEU A 7 11.69 -38.56 30.52
CA LEU A 7 11.58 -37.10 30.26
C LEU A 7 10.26 -36.50 30.77
N LEU A 8 10.29 -35.20 31.09
CA LEU A 8 9.12 -34.31 31.04
C LEU A 8 9.45 -33.13 30.11
N TRP A 9 8.73 -33.03 29.00
CA TRP A 9 8.93 -32.01 27.95
C TRP A 9 8.21 -30.70 28.26
N ALA A 10 8.71 -29.60 27.68
CA ALA A 10 8.13 -28.28 27.83
C ALA A 10 6.74 -28.18 27.16
N TRP A 11 5.83 -27.44 27.81
CA TRP A 11 4.54 -27.01 27.27
C TRP A 11 4.41 -25.48 27.39
N PHE A 12 5.33 -24.75 26.75
CA PHE A 12 5.09 -23.35 26.40
C PHE A 12 4.22 -23.32 25.14
N ILE A 13 2.89 -23.33 25.34
CA ILE A 13 1.96 -22.98 24.25
C ILE A 13 2.14 -21.49 23.99
N ILE A 14 2.89 -21.14 22.94
CA ILE A 14 2.80 -19.80 22.36
C ILE A 14 1.43 -19.72 21.70
N LEU A 15 0.45 -19.18 22.43
CA LEU A 15 -0.87 -18.92 21.90
C LEU A 15 -0.79 -17.69 20.99
N ALA A 16 -0.30 -17.91 19.76
CA ALA A 16 -0.47 -16.98 18.67
C ALA A 16 -1.97 -16.84 18.42
N ALA A 17 -2.59 -15.84 19.04
CA ALA A 17 -3.98 -15.49 18.81
C ALA A 17 -4.12 -15.08 17.35
N THR A 18 -4.53 -16.02 16.49
CA THR A 18 -4.89 -15.73 15.11
C THR A 18 -6.03 -14.72 15.16
N ALA A 19 -5.74 -13.48 14.78
CA ALA A 19 -6.76 -12.46 14.62
C ALA A 19 -7.83 -13.04 13.67
N GLN A 20 -9.04 -13.20 14.18
CA GLN A 20 -10.16 -13.67 13.38
C GLN A 20 -10.31 -12.73 12.19
N ASP A 21 -10.37 -13.29 10.98
CA ASP A 21 -10.37 -12.52 9.73
C ASP A 21 -11.74 -11.87 9.50
N ASN A 22 -12.00 -10.83 10.30
CA ASN A 22 -13.19 -10.00 10.17
C ASN A 22 -13.22 -9.24 8.84
N PHE A 23 -12.11 -9.13 8.10
CA PHE A 23 -12.05 -8.53 6.76
C PHE A 23 -12.16 -9.59 5.65
N SER A 24 -12.72 -10.76 5.95
CA SER A 24 -12.98 -11.85 4.99
C SER A 24 -13.93 -11.51 3.84
N TYR A 25 -14.62 -10.36 3.89
CA TYR A 25 -15.42 -9.80 2.80
C TYR A 25 -14.65 -8.75 1.96
N ALA A 26 -13.37 -8.49 2.26
CA ALA A 26 -12.55 -7.54 1.52
C ALA A 26 -12.31 -7.99 0.06
N ARG A 27 -12.37 -7.03 -0.86
CA ARG A 27 -12.15 -7.22 -2.29
C ARG A 27 -10.70 -7.59 -2.55
N ILE A 28 -10.46 -8.74 -3.17
CA ILE A 28 -9.09 -9.21 -3.43
C ILE A 28 -8.53 -8.47 -4.64
N ILE A 29 -7.60 -7.55 -4.40
CA ILE A 29 -6.81 -6.88 -5.46
C ILE A 29 -5.92 -7.92 -6.15
N GLY A 30 -5.25 -8.76 -5.36
CA GLY A 30 -4.45 -9.89 -5.85
C GLY A 30 -3.16 -10.13 -5.07
N THR A 31 -2.27 -10.90 -5.68
CA THR A 31 -0.92 -11.20 -5.16
C THR A 31 0.12 -10.91 -6.23
N TYR A 32 1.03 -9.96 -5.98
CA TYR A 32 1.93 -9.42 -7.00
C TYR A 32 3.42 -9.50 -6.59
N SER A 33 4.29 -9.63 -7.60
CA SER A 33 5.77 -9.65 -7.44
C SER A 33 6.48 -8.69 -8.40
N SER A 34 5.67 -7.89 -9.11
CA SER A 34 6.02 -6.99 -10.21
C SER A 34 5.01 -5.86 -10.26
N ASP A 35 5.38 -4.81 -10.97
CA ASP A 35 4.57 -3.65 -11.34
C ASP A 35 3.16 -4.07 -11.80
N PHE A 36 2.11 -3.40 -11.30
CA PHE A 36 0.72 -3.64 -11.64
C PHE A 36 -0.14 -2.38 -11.48
N ASP A 37 -1.30 -2.38 -12.13
CA ASP A 37 -2.36 -1.38 -11.99
C ASP A 37 -3.67 -2.10 -11.63
N TYR A 38 -4.48 -1.49 -10.76
CA TYR A 38 -5.81 -1.97 -10.37
C TYR A 38 -6.76 -0.78 -10.22
N ILE A 39 -8.00 -0.95 -10.68
CA ILE A 39 -9.08 0.04 -10.60
C ILE A 39 -10.36 -0.70 -10.17
N ASP A 40 -11.10 -0.17 -9.20
CA ASP A 40 -12.44 -0.66 -8.82
C ASP A 40 -13.38 0.51 -8.50
N MET A 41 -14.66 0.34 -8.83
CA MET A 41 -15.73 1.26 -8.46
C MET A 41 -16.76 0.54 -7.61
N VAL A 42 -17.07 1.10 -6.43
CA VAL A 42 -17.90 0.42 -5.43
C VAL A 42 -18.95 1.33 -4.80
N ASP A 43 -20.21 0.92 -4.96
CA ASP A 43 -21.36 1.39 -4.19
C ASP A 43 -21.23 0.94 -2.72
N THR A 44 -21.04 1.87 -1.80
CA THR A 44 -20.78 1.55 -0.38
C THR A 44 -22.06 1.25 0.41
N ARG A 45 -23.26 1.49 -0.14
CA ARG A 45 -24.55 1.40 0.58
C ARG A 45 -24.86 0.02 1.16
N THR A 46 -24.28 -1.02 0.58
CA THR A 46 -24.47 -2.43 0.98
C THR A 46 -23.28 -3.02 1.73
N LEU A 47 -22.22 -2.23 1.92
CA LEU A 47 -21.08 -2.58 2.74
C LEU A 47 -21.38 -2.29 4.23
N LYS A 48 -20.37 -2.43 5.07
CA LYS A 48 -20.48 -2.14 6.51
C LYS A 48 -19.56 -0.99 6.89
N ASN A 49 -19.91 -0.27 7.94
CA ASN A 49 -18.92 0.31 8.85
C ASN A 49 -18.35 -0.82 9.72
N ASP A 50 -17.08 -1.18 9.52
CA ASP A 50 -16.31 -2.12 10.37
C ASP A 50 -14.92 -1.52 10.71
N TYR A 51 -14.50 -0.39 10.11
CA TYR A 51 -13.26 0.34 10.43
C TYR A 51 -13.26 1.82 9.96
N GLY A 52 -13.12 2.75 10.92
CA GLY A 52 -12.81 4.16 10.61
C GLY A 52 -13.79 5.14 11.25
N GLY A 53 -14.50 5.89 10.42
CA GLY A 53 -15.44 6.93 10.77
C GLY A 53 -16.85 6.40 11.07
N SER A 54 -17.83 6.85 10.30
CA SER A 54 -19.27 6.66 10.59
C SER A 54 -20.12 6.26 9.38
N SER A 55 -19.53 6.11 8.19
CA SER A 55 -20.20 5.60 6.99
C SER A 55 -19.73 4.18 6.66
N ASN A 56 -20.08 3.65 5.48
CA ASN A 56 -19.71 2.29 5.11
C ASN A 56 -18.38 2.24 4.34
N ASP A 57 -17.51 1.31 4.72
CA ASP A 57 -16.13 1.25 4.24
C ASP A 57 -15.94 0.21 3.11
N ALA A 58 -15.19 0.62 2.09
CA ALA A 58 -14.75 -0.20 0.99
C ALA A 58 -13.42 -0.89 1.33
N PHE A 59 -13.50 -2.14 1.79
CA PHE A 59 -12.35 -2.95 2.15
C PHE A 59 -11.75 -3.67 0.93
N TYR A 60 -10.44 -3.54 0.79
CA TYR A 60 -9.61 -4.22 -0.20
C TYR A 60 -8.46 -4.96 0.47
N ARG A 61 -8.03 -6.06 -0.13
CA ARG A 61 -6.89 -6.86 0.33
C ARG A 61 -5.89 -7.08 -0.81
N LEU A 62 -4.64 -6.68 -0.56
CA LEU A 62 -3.50 -6.83 -1.44
C LEU A 62 -2.45 -7.73 -0.78
N THR A 63 -1.69 -8.48 -1.57
CA THR A 63 -0.43 -9.10 -1.12
C THR A 63 0.68 -8.80 -2.11
N ILE A 64 1.86 -8.44 -1.61
CA ILE A 64 3.07 -8.24 -2.42
C ILE A 64 4.22 -9.10 -1.90
N THR A 65 4.98 -9.71 -2.82
CA THR A 65 6.11 -10.59 -2.48
C THR A 65 7.47 -9.92 -2.69
N LYS A 66 7.47 -8.62 -3.01
CA LYS A 66 8.64 -7.73 -3.14
C LYS A 66 8.26 -6.35 -2.61
N ARG A 67 9.25 -5.52 -2.28
CA ARG A 67 9.01 -4.11 -1.96
C ARG A 67 8.46 -3.38 -3.18
N MET A 68 7.45 -2.55 -2.97
CA MET A 68 6.80 -1.77 -4.03
C MET A 68 6.46 -0.37 -3.55
N SER A 69 6.55 0.60 -4.46
CA SER A 69 6.07 1.97 -4.28
C SER A 69 4.72 2.11 -4.96
N PHE A 70 3.80 2.77 -4.29
CA PHE A 70 2.40 2.90 -4.67
C PHE A 70 2.01 4.37 -4.79
N VAL A 71 1.22 4.65 -5.82
CA VAL A 71 0.32 5.80 -5.85
C VAL A 71 -1.09 5.23 -5.77
N ILE A 72 -1.86 5.66 -4.77
CA ILE A 72 -3.24 5.23 -4.56
C ILE A 72 -4.13 6.46 -4.64
N TYR A 73 -5.15 6.43 -5.50
CA TYR A 73 -6.20 7.44 -5.54
C TYR A 73 -7.48 6.89 -4.93
N LEU A 74 -8.19 7.72 -4.17
CA LEU A 74 -9.54 7.44 -3.70
C LEU A 74 -10.42 8.67 -3.96
N ILE A 75 -11.49 8.47 -4.73
CA ILE A 75 -12.41 9.51 -5.17
C ILE A 75 -13.83 9.16 -4.72
N ASP A 76 -14.55 10.12 -4.13
CA ASP A 76 -16.00 10.05 -4.03
C ASP A 76 -16.61 10.64 -5.31
N THR A 77 -17.23 9.78 -6.12
CA THR A 77 -17.76 10.14 -7.45
C THR A 77 -18.93 11.15 -7.41
N GLU A 78 -19.54 11.39 -6.24
CA GLU A 78 -20.52 12.47 -6.07
C GLU A 78 -19.86 13.86 -5.83
N HIS A 79 -18.55 13.90 -5.52
CA HIS A 79 -17.72 15.11 -5.37
C HIS A 79 -18.27 16.21 -4.44
N ASP A 80 -19.01 15.82 -3.40
CA ASP A 80 -19.59 16.70 -2.37
C ASP A 80 -19.32 16.18 -0.92
N GLY A 81 -18.32 15.31 -0.76
CA GLY A 81 -18.03 14.60 0.49
C GLY A 81 -16.53 14.41 0.76
N SER A 82 -16.15 14.25 2.02
CA SER A 82 -14.74 14.03 2.40
C SER A 82 -14.38 12.55 2.42
N THR A 83 -13.30 12.18 1.72
CA THR A 83 -12.80 10.81 1.64
C THR A 83 -11.73 10.54 2.69
N ALA A 84 -11.70 9.30 3.19
CA ALA A 84 -10.64 8.78 4.03
C ALA A 84 -10.07 7.50 3.43
N LEU A 85 -8.74 7.38 3.39
CA LEU A 85 -8.03 6.18 2.99
C LEU A 85 -7.13 5.72 4.13
N TYR A 86 -7.30 4.47 4.55
CA TYR A 86 -6.46 3.81 5.54
C TYR A 86 -5.67 2.66 4.92
N VAL A 87 -4.40 2.52 5.31
CA VAL A 87 -3.51 1.42 4.91
C VAL A 87 -3.05 0.67 6.15
N LEU A 88 -3.41 -0.61 6.24
CA LEU A 88 -3.16 -1.47 7.40
C LEU A 88 -2.28 -2.66 7.02
N ASP A 89 -1.47 -3.15 7.96
CA ASP A 89 -0.79 -4.44 7.83
C ASP A 89 -1.75 -5.64 8.08
N VAL A 90 -1.25 -6.86 7.86
CA VAL A 90 -1.99 -8.11 8.11
C VAL A 90 -2.41 -8.30 9.58
N GLY A 91 -1.74 -7.64 10.52
CA GLY A 91 -2.13 -7.59 11.94
C GLY A 91 -3.25 -6.59 12.23
N ARG A 92 -3.69 -5.84 11.22
CA ARG A 92 -4.62 -4.69 11.28
C ARG A 92 -4.06 -3.49 12.03
N LYS A 93 -2.74 -3.38 12.15
CA LYS A 93 -2.10 -2.13 12.61
C LYS A 93 -2.09 -1.14 11.44
N GLN A 94 -2.59 0.07 11.69
CA GLN A 94 -2.50 1.16 10.73
C GLN A 94 -1.03 1.53 10.47
N ILE A 95 -0.65 1.55 9.20
CA ILE A 95 0.66 1.99 8.70
C ILE A 95 0.56 3.48 8.37
N GLN A 96 -0.50 3.86 7.68
CA GLN A 96 -0.74 5.20 7.16
C GLN A 96 -2.25 5.44 7.07
N SER A 97 -2.65 6.71 7.17
CA SER A 97 -3.99 7.17 6.76
C SER A 97 -3.88 8.53 6.08
N MET A 98 -4.89 8.90 5.32
CA MET A 98 -5.04 10.23 4.74
C MET A 98 -6.53 10.58 4.67
N PHE A 99 -6.83 11.87 4.68
CA PHE A 99 -8.17 12.45 4.65
C PHE A 99 -8.13 13.68 3.75
N ASN A 100 -9.13 13.87 2.88
CA ASN A 100 -9.27 15.09 2.08
C ASN A 100 -10.73 15.30 1.66
N ASP A 101 -11.05 16.48 1.14
CA ASP A 101 -12.32 16.72 0.46
C ASP A 101 -12.28 16.16 -0.98
N ASN A 102 -13.30 15.38 -1.36
CA ASN A 102 -13.55 14.78 -2.68
C ASN A 102 -12.53 13.76 -3.22
N GLU A 103 -11.25 14.12 -3.32
CA GLU A 103 -10.19 13.32 -3.96
C GLU A 103 -8.95 13.24 -3.08
N LEU A 104 -8.36 12.05 -2.98
CA LEU A 104 -7.21 11.76 -2.13
C LEU A 104 -6.15 11.00 -2.93
N GLN A 105 -4.93 11.53 -3.03
CA GLN A 105 -3.75 10.80 -3.54
C GLN A 105 -2.79 10.46 -2.39
N LEU A 106 -2.61 9.17 -2.10
CA LEU A 106 -1.62 8.66 -1.16
C LEU A 106 -0.42 8.05 -1.89
N ASN A 107 0.78 8.56 -1.60
CA ASN A 107 2.05 8.00 -2.05
C ASN A 107 2.69 7.22 -0.89
N ILE A 108 2.95 5.92 -1.05
CA ILE A 108 3.51 5.06 0.02
C ILE A 108 4.44 4.00 -0.55
N SER A 109 5.44 3.54 0.21
CA SER A 109 6.23 2.34 -0.14
C SER A 109 6.04 1.26 0.92
N LEU A 110 5.75 0.04 0.47
CA LEU A 110 5.44 -1.10 1.32
C LEU A 110 6.40 -2.26 1.05
N ASP A 111 6.69 -3.02 2.09
CA ASP A 111 7.56 -4.20 2.05
C ASP A 111 6.80 -5.49 1.66
N PRO A 112 7.46 -6.64 1.46
CA PRO A 112 6.76 -7.89 1.23
C PRO A 112 5.78 -8.23 2.38
N GLY A 113 4.49 -8.39 2.05
CA GLY A 113 3.44 -8.59 3.05
C GLY A 113 2.02 -8.62 2.45
N THR A 114 1.04 -8.94 3.31
CA THR A 114 -0.39 -8.70 3.04
C THR A 114 -0.80 -7.39 3.69
N TYR A 115 -1.58 -6.59 2.96
CA TYR A 115 -2.07 -5.29 3.37
C TYR A 115 -3.57 -5.16 3.12
N TYR A 116 -4.23 -4.35 3.94
CA TYR A 116 -5.61 -3.92 3.71
C TYR A 116 -5.63 -2.44 3.34
N LEU A 117 -6.37 -2.10 2.30
CA LEU A 117 -6.73 -0.72 1.97
C LEU A 117 -8.22 -0.55 2.32
N ILE A 118 -8.56 0.55 2.97
CA ILE A 118 -9.93 0.82 3.41
C ILE A 118 -10.28 2.23 2.97
N GLY A 119 -11.23 2.36 2.05
CA GLY A 119 -11.74 3.65 1.59
C GLY A 119 -13.11 3.95 2.22
N GLU A 120 -13.27 5.14 2.77
CA GLU A 120 -14.54 5.62 3.35
C GLU A 120 -14.91 6.98 2.71
N SER A 121 -16.19 7.25 2.50
CA SER A 121 -16.70 8.61 2.26
C SER A 121 -17.48 9.07 3.48
N ASN A 122 -17.00 10.09 4.18
CA ASN A 122 -17.53 10.60 5.44
C ASN A 122 -18.83 11.43 5.28
N SER A 123 -19.61 11.17 4.22
CA SER A 123 -20.97 11.71 3.98
C SER A 123 -22.03 10.71 4.47
N PRO A 124 -22.51 10.80 5.73
CA PRO A 124 -23.41 9.81 6.29
C PRO A 124 -24.81 9.83 5.64
N ASN A 125 -25.31 8.64 5.28
CA ASN A 125 -26.66 8.37 4.78
C ASN A 125 -27.01 8.90 3.37
N VAL A 126 -26.03 9.23 2.54
CA VAL A 126 -26.24 9.47 1.09
C VAL A 126 -25.88 8.19 0.31
N ASN A 127 -26.33 8.06 -0.95
CA ASN A 127 -25.71 7.10 -1.86
C ASN A 127 -24.24 7.49 -2.05
N ARG A 128 -23.32 6.54 -2.14
CA ARG A 128 -21.89 6.84 -2.37
C ARG A 128 -21.29 5.76 -3.24
N THR A 129 -20.59 6.17 -4.29
CA THR A 129 -19.74 5.26 -5.09
C THR A 129 -18.31 5.76 -4.97
N LEU A 130 -17.44 4.94 -4.38
CA LEU A 130 -16.01 5.21 -4.32
C LEU A 130 -15.31 4.61 -5.54
N GLU A 131 -14.39 5.36 -6.13
CA GLU A 131 -13.43 4.88 -7.14
C GLU A 131 -12.05 4.78 -6.49
N LEU A 132 -11.40 3.61 -6.61
CA LEU A 132 -10.08 3.32 -6.07
C LEU A 132 -9.12 2.91 -7.19
N ASP A 133 -8.12 3.74 -7.45
CA ASP A 133 -6.98 3.39 -8.30
C ASP A 133 -5.76 3.02 -7.46
N VAL A 134 -5.06 1.94 -7.84
CA VAL A 134 -3.81 1.49 -7.22
C VAL A 134 -2.76 1.27 -8.30
N PHE A 135 -1.84 2.23 -8.44
CA PHE A 135 -0.70 2.16 -9.35
C PHE A 135 0.55 1.73 -8.58
N ALA A 136 1.01 0.49 -8.80
CA ALA A 136 2.11 -0.12 -8.06
C ALA A 136 3.34 -0.31 -8.96
N ARG A 137 4.49 0.21 -8.55
CA ARG A 137 5.77 0.12 -9.28
C ARG A 137 6.86 -0.43 -8.35
N ARG A 138 7.80 -1.21 -8.87
CA ARG A 138 8.97 -1.60 -8.06
C ARG A 138 9.93 -0.41 -7.94
N PRO A 139 10.62 -0.24 -6.80
CA PRO A 139 11.64 0.80 -6.67
C PRO A 139 12.72 0.66 -7.74
N LEU A 140 13.27 1.78 -8.22
CA LEU A 140 14.35 1.76 -9.22
C LEU A 140 15.63 1.06 -8.70
N SER A 141 15.82 0.98 -7.38
CA SER A 141 16.88 0.18 -6.73
C SER A 141 16.77 -1.32 -7.01
N ASP A 142 15.56 -1.81 -7.27
CA ASP A 142 15.26 -3.23 -7.43
C ASP A 142 15.33 -3.64 -8.92
N LEU A 143 15.79 -2.73 -9.79
CA LEU A 143 16.08 -2.94 -11.19
C LEU A 143 17.58 -3.15 -11.39
N SER A 144 18.06 -4.37 -11.09
CA SER A 144 19.44 -4.75 -11.43
C SER A 144 19.71 -4.56 -12.93
N PRO A 145 20.83 -3.95 -13.33
CA PRO A 145 21.24 -3.89 -14.74
C PRO A 145 21.32 -5.30 -15.34
N THR A 146 20.90 -5.44 -16.59
CA THR A 146 21.06 -6.69 -17.35
C THR A 146 21.65 -6.37 -18.72
N PRO A 147 22.30 -7.32 -19.41
CA PRO A 147 22.86 -7.08 -20.76
C PRO A 147 21.84 -6.61 -21.83
N ILE A 148 20.54 -6.64 -21.51
CA ILE A 148 19.43 -6.21 -22.37
C ILE A 148 18.58 -5.08 -21.75
N ARG A 149 18.95 -4.54 -20.58
CA ARG A 149 18.27 -3.40 -19.94
C ARG A 149 19.27 -2.48 -19.24
N ASN A 150 19.58 -1.38 -19.91
CA ASN A 150 20.16 -0.19 -19.30
C ASN A 150 19.04 0.73 -18.81
N TYR A 151 19.27 1.46 -17.73
CA TYR A 151 18.34 2.44 -17.17
C TYR A 151 19.08 3.77 -16.95
N ILE A 152 18.49 4.88 -17.39
CA ILE A 152 18.95 6.23 -17.04
C ILE A 152 17.98 6.75 -15.98
N VAL A 153 18.51 7.05 -14.79
CA VAL A 153 17.73 7.66 -13.70
C VAL A 153 17.96 9.17 -13.76
N SER A 154 16.93 9.92 -14.17
CA SER A 154 16.92 11.38 -14.03
C SER A 154 16.19 11.75 -12.75
N LEU A 155 16.86 12.49 -11.86
CA LEU A 155 16.27 13.05 -10.65
C LEU A 155 16.21 14.57 -10.81
N THR A 156 15.01 15.14 -10.83
CA THR A 156 14.81 16.59 -10.77
C THR A 156 14.58 16.99 -9.30
N PRO A 157 15.48 17.73 -8.66
CA PRO A 157 15.26 18.22 -7.30
C PRO A 157 14.08 19.19 -7.26
N THR A 158 13.10 18.93 -6.41
CA THR A 158 11.92 19.79 -6.22
C THR A 158 12.16 20.92 -5.20
N THR A 159 13.30 20.91 -4.51
CA THR A 159 13.79 22.00 -3.67
C THR A 159 15.19 22.42 -4.14
N GLY A 160 15.39 23.71 -4.37
CA GLY A 160 16.70 24.28 -4.68
C GLY A 160 17.58 24.31 -3.42
N LEU A 161 18.45 23.32 -3.27
CA LEU A 161 19.55 23.36 -2.31
C LEU A 161 20.74 24.08 -2.97
N ALA A 162 21.46 24.89 -2.18
CA ALA A 162 22.55 25.74 -2.67
C ALA A 162 23.74 24.95 -3.26
N ASP A 163 23.80 23.64 -3.02
CA ASP A 163 24.81 22.72 -3.58
C ASP A 163 24.71 22.59 -5.11
N ALA A 164 23.62 23.04 -5.73
CA ALA A 164 23.41 23.01 -7.18
C ALA A 164 24.14 24.13 -7.96
N ASP A 165 24.51 25.25 -7.32
CA ASP A 165 25.05 26.45 -7.99
C ASP A 165 26.42 26.23 -8.67
N PHE A 166 27.08 25.10 -8.43
CA PHE A 166 28.39 24.75 -9.01
C PHE A 166 28.31 23.74 -10.18
N LEU A 167 27.12 23.30 -10.58
CA LEU A 167 26.94 22.37 -11.70
C LEU A 167 26.92 23.08 -13.07
N VAL A 168 28.10 23.50 -13.54
CA VAL A 168 28.29 24.03 -14.89
C VAL A 168 28.18 22.94 -15.97
N ASN A 169 27.85 23.39 -17.19
CA ASN A 169 27.35 22.60 -18.34
C ASN A 169 28.37 21.62 -18.99
N GLU A 170 29.49 21.32 -18.32
CA GLU A 170 30.54 20.42 -18.82
C GLU A 170 30.54 19.06 -18.10
N ASN A 171 29.79 18.92 -17.00
CA ASN A 171 29.68 17.65 -16.24
C ASN A 171 28.70 16.63 -16.85
N CYS A 172 28.09 16.92 -18.01
CA CYS A 172 27.14 16.04 -18.70
C CYS A 172 27.74 15.38 -19.95
N LEU A 173 28.07 14.08 -19.82
CA LEU A 173 28.35 13.13 -20.91
C LEU A 173 29.51 13.50 -21.86
N GLN A 174 30.73 13.11 -21.49
CA GLN A 174 31.76 12.83 -22.50
C GLN A 174 31.27 11.68 -23.39
N LYS A 175 31.04 11.95 -24.68
CA LYS A 175 30.84 10.92 -25.69
C LYS A 175 32.15 10.14 -25.87
N ILE A 176 32.10 8.83 -25.68
CA ILE A 176 33.18 7.93 -26.09
C ILE A 176 32.88 7.49 -27.52
N ASP A 177 33.79 7.85 -28.43
CA ASP A 177 33.96 7.27 -29.78
C ASP A 177 35.27 6.46 -29.79
#